data_AF-A0A538A7F5-F1
#
_entry.id   AF-A0A538A7F5-F1
#
_cell.length_a   1.000
_cell.length_b   1.000
_cell.length_c   1.000
_cell.angle_alpha   90.00
_cell.angle_beta   90.00
_cell.angle_gamma   90.00
#
_symmetry.space_group_name_H-M   'P 1'
#
loop_
_entity.id
_entity.type
_entity.pdbx_description
1 polymer ?
#
loop_
_entity_poly.entity_id
_entity_poly.type
_entity_poly.pdbx_seq_one_letter_code
_entity_poly.pdbx_strand_id
1 'polypeptide(L)'
;MTEEMKRVEIGFGGGQVMSSRLEARYLEALREALVSTDKLASEAASWYELESEDGVISLDLRQVVFVRVAAAPHTIGFSGT
;
A
#
# COMPACT_ATOMS: atom_id res chain seq x y z
N MET A 1 -6.87 4.03 -21.71
CA MET A 1 -6.15 2.90 -21.10
C MET A 1 -6.84 2.65 -19.77
N THR A 2 -7.42 1.48 -19.55
CA THR A 2 -8.12 1.18 -18.30
C THR A 2 -7.07 0.93 -17.23
N GLU A 3 -6.93 1.83 -16.26
CA GLU A 3 -5.94 1.69 -15.20
C GLU A 3 -6.43 0.63 -14.21
N GLU A 4 -5.71 -0.49 -14.15
CA GLU A 4 -6.05 -1.63 -13.30
C GLU A 4 -5.81 -1.25 -11.84
N MET A 5 -6.89 -1.05 -11.10
CA MET A 5 -6.87 -0.82 -9.65
C MET A 5 -6.51 -2.11 -8.92
N LYS A 6 -5.48 -2.04 -8.08
CA LYS A 6 -5.03 -3.16 -7.24
C LYS A 6 -5.38 -2.87 -5.79
N ARG A 7 -5.92 -3.87 -5.11
CA ARG A 7 -6.07 -3.82 -3.65
C ARG A 7 -4.69 -4.01 -3.02
N VAL A 8 -4.32 -3.10 -2.14
CA VAL A 8 -3.04 -3.08 -1.45
C VAL A 8 -3.30 -2.99 0.05
N GLU A 9 -2.51 -3.73 0.81
CA GLU A 9 -2.49 -3.69 2.25
C GLU A 9 -1.14 -3.17 2.74
N ILE A 10 -1.19 -2.21 3.66
CA ILE A 10 -0.04 -1.56 4.27
C ILE A 10 -0.07 -1.88 5.75
N GLY A 11 0.97 -2.59 6.22
CA GLY A 11 1.11 -2.95 7.63
C GLY A 11 2.07 -2.01 8.34
N PHE A 12 1.74 -1.63 9.57
CA PHE A 12 2.53 -0.71 10.36
C PHE A 12 3.11 -1.36 11.62
N GLY A 13 4.17 -0.77 12.19
CA GLY A 13 4.88 -1.29 13.37
C GLY A 13 4.01 -1.50 14.61
N GLY A 14 2.89 -0.79 14.73
CA GLY A 14 1.90 -0.96 15.80
C GLY A 14 0.91 -2.13 15.60
N GLY A 15 1.06 -2.94 14.55
CA GLY A 15 0.16 -4.07 14.24
C GLY A 15 -1.12 -3.69 13.51
N GLN A 16 -1.37 -2.40 13.28
CA GLN A 16 -2.46 -1.93 12.41
C GLN A 16 -2.17 -2.28 10.94
N VAL A 17 -3.22 -2.59 10.19
CA VAL A 17 -3.17 -2.84 8.74
C VAL A 17 -4.23 -1.99 8.06
N MET A 18 -3.83 -1.24 7.05
CA MET A 18 -4.73 -0.45 6.21
C MET A 18 -4.87 -1.10 4.84
N SER A 19 -6.09 -1.27 4.35
CA SER A 19 -6.37 -1.70 2.99
C SER A 19 -6.83 -0.51 2.15
N SER A 20 -6.30 -0.38 0.94
CA SER A 20 -6.67 0.67 -0.02
C SER A 20 -6.64 0.14 -1.45
N ARG A 21 -7.33 0.80 -2.38
CA ARG A 21 -7.24 0.54 -3.82
C ARG A 21 -6.39 1.61 -4.49
N LEU A 22 -5.36 1.15 -5.19
CA LEU A 22 -4.37 1.99 -5.84
C LEU A 22 -4.24 1.62 -7.30
N GLU A 23 -4.07 2.62 -8.14
CA GLU A 23 -3.62 2.40 -9.51
C GLU A 23 -2.15 1.96 -9.52
N ALA A 24 -1.74 1.27 -10.58
CA ALA A 24 -0.38 0.73 -10.70
C ALA A 24 0.71 1.81 -10.54
N ARG A 25 0.48 3.04 -11.05
CA ARG A 25 1.44 4.15 -10.95
C ARG A 25 1.68 4.59 -9.49
N TYR A 26 0.64 4.66 -8.67
CA TYR A 26 0.77 5.08 -7.27
C TYR A 26 1.38 3.98 -6.41
N LEU A 27 1.10 2.71 -6.73
CA LEU A 27 1.78 1.59 -6.09
C LEU A 27 3.29 1.58 -6.37
N GLU A 28 3.70 1.88 -7.59
CA GLU A 28 5.12 1.96 -7.94
C GLU A 28 5.79 3.14 -7.22
N ALA A 29 5.16 4.32 -7.24
CA ALA A 29 5.64 5.49 -6.52
C ALA A 29 5.81 5.24 -5.01
N LEU A 30 4.86 4.53 -4.38
CA LEU A 30 4.96 4.12 -2.97
C LEU A 30 6.16 3.21 -2.73
N ARG A 31 6.44 2.26 -3.63
CA ARG A 31 7.60 1.35 -3.53
C ARG A 31 8.91 2.11 -3.63
N GLU A 32 9.03 3.04 -4.57
CA GLU A 32 10.21 3.90 -4.71
C GLU A 32 10.44 4.77 -3.47
N ALA A 33 9.36 5.36 -2.93
CA ALA A 33 9.43 6.18 -1.72
C ALA A 33 9.93 5.37 -0.51
N LEU A 34 9.44 4.13 -0.34
CA LEU A 34 9.89 3.22 0.72
C LEU A 34 11.38 2.84 0.57
N VAL A 35 11.85 2.56 -0.65
CA VAL A 35 13.27 2.28 -0.92
C VAL A 35 14.15 3.49 -0.60
N SER A 36 13.67 4.71 -0.88
CA SER A 36 14.42 5.93 -0.56
C SER A 36 14.46 6.22 0.95
N THR A 37 13.43 5.81 1.70
CA THR A 37 13.33 5.99 3.15
C THR A 37 14.43 5.23 3.89
N ASP A 38 14.80 4.04 3.41
CA ASP A 38 15.88 3.22 3.99
C ASP A 38 17.27 3.92 3.92
N LYS A 39 17.43 4.89 3.02
CA LYS A 39 18.64 5.72 2.89
C LYS A 39 18.62 6.98 3.75
N LEU A 40 17.49 7.31 4.36
CA LEU A 40 17.23 8.49 5.17
C LEU A 40 16.94 8.04 6.62
N ALA A 41 17.93 7.44 7.28
CA ALA A 41 17.94 7.25 8.74
C ALA A 41 18.07 8.59 9.50
N SER A 42 17.64 9.70 8.90
CA SER A 42 17.74 11.05 9.42
C SER A 42 16.36 11.46 9.95
N GLU A 43 16.33 11.99 11.17
CA GLU A 43 15.18 12.13 12.07
C GLU A 43 14.02 13.02 11.57
N ALA A 44 14.04 13.50 10.33
CA ALA A 44 12.95 14.24 9.73
C ALA A 44 11.84 13.28 9.27
N ALA A 45 10.65 13.42 9.84
CA ALA A 45 9.48 12.63 9.47
C ALA A 45 9.18 12.76 7.97
N SER A 46 9.36 11.69 7.20
CA SER A 46 8.97 11.64 5.80
C SER A 46 7.51 11.21 5.71
N TRP A 47 6.61 12.20 5.84
CA TRP A 47 5.21 12.03 5.49
C TRP A 47 5.10 11.88 3.97
N TYR A 48 4.42 10.82 3.53
CA TYR A 48 4.14 10.54 2.13
C TYR A 48 2.65 10.62 1.87
N GLU A 49 2.25 11.40 0.87
CA GLU A 49 0.86 11.48 0.43
C GLU A 49 0.60 10.42 -0.64
N LEU A 50 -0.27 9.48 -0.32
CA LEU A 50 -0.71 8.41 -1.20
C LEU A 50 -2.09 8.74 -1.76
N GLU A 51 -2.18 8.91 -3.07
CA GLU A 51 -3.47 9.01 -3.76
C GLU A 51 -4.10 7.62 -3.89
N SER A 52 -5.34 7.50 -3.43
CA SER A 52 -6.15 6.28 -3.55
C SER A 52 -7.57 6.60 -4.00
N GLU A 53 -8.33 5.57 -4.37
CA GLU A 53 -9.76 5.71 -4.71
C GLU A 53 -10.58 6.30 -3.54
N ASP A 54 -10.18 6.03 -2.30
CA ASP A 54 -10.85 6.50 -1.09
C ASP A 54 -10.41 7.93 -0.68
N GLY A 55 -9.50 8.56 -1.45
CA GLY A 55 -8.93 9.88 -1.18
C GLY A 55 -7.42 9.86 -0.92
N VAL A 56 -6.88 11.02 -0.54
CA VAL A 56 -5.45 11.19 -0.21
C VAL A 56 -5.20 10.72 1.22
N ILE A 57 -4.19 9.86 1.38
CA ILE A 57 -3.80 9.27 2.66
C ILE A 57 -2.37 9.71 2.99
N SER A 58 -2.16 10.35 4.14
CA SER A 58 -0.82 10.69 4.63
C SER A 58 -0.23 9.53 5.44
N LEU A 59 0.92 9.02 5.02
CA LEU A 59 1.61 7.87 5.60
C LEU A 59 2.96 8.28 6.19
N ASP A 60 3.26 7.85 7.42
CA ASP A 60 4.64 7.87 7.93
C ASP A 60 5.35 6.61 7.42
N LEU A 61 6.22 6.78 6.41
CA LEU A 61 6.91 5.66 5.77
C LEU A 61 7.83 4.89 6.73
N ARG A 62 8.29 5.51 7.82
CA ARG A 62 9.14 4.85 8.83
C ARG A 62 8.37 3.83 9.67
N GLN A 63 7.05 3.96 9.71
CA GLN A 63 6.17 3.04 10.43
C GLN A 63 5.68 1.91 9.54
N VAL A 64 5.91 1.96 8.23
CA VAL A 64 5.51 0.91 7.29
C VAL A 64 6.48 -0.27 7.41
N VAL A 65 5.95 -1.43 7.75
CA VAL A 65 6.70 -2.68 7.91
C VAL A 65 6.57 -3.56 6.68
N PHE A 66 5.42 -3.53 6.01
CA PHE A 66 5.22 -4.25 4.76
C PHE A 66 4.16 -3.59 3.88
N VAL A 67 4.26 -3.88 2.57
CA VAL A 67 3.23 -3.58 1.58
C VAL A 67 2.92 -4.86 0.81
N ARG A 68 1.66 -5.29 0.82
CA ARG A 68 1.17 -6.48 0.12
C ARG A 68 0.15 -6.08 -0.94
N VAL A 69 0.38 -6.47 -2.19
CA VAL A 69 -0.68 -6.43 -3.20
C VAL A 69 -1.55 -7.65 -2.97
N ALA A 70 -2.82 -7.45 -2.63
CA ALA A 70 -3.74 -8.55 -2.43
C ALA A 70 -3.99 -9.21 -3.79
N ALA A 71 -3.65 -10.50 -3.90
CA ALA A 71 -4.13 -11.32 -5.00
C ALA A 71 -5.65 -11.44 -4.88
N ALA A 72 -6.34 -11.54 -6.02
CA ALA A 72 -7.77 -11.80 -6.03
C ALA A 72 -8.08 -12.97 -5.08
N PRO A 73 -9.12 -12.88 -4.23
CA PRO A 73 -9.48 -13.98 -3.36
C PRO A 73 -9.68 -15.22 -4.24
N HIS A 74 -8.89 -16.26 -3.98
CA HIS A 74 -9.17 -17.58 -4.56
C HIS A 74 -10.48 -18.05 -3.94
N THR A 75 -11.61 -17.77 -4.58
CA THR A 75 -12.86 -18.43 -4.25
C THR A 75 -12.71 -19.89 -4.63
N ILE A 76 -12.34 -20.74 -3.66
CA ILE A 76 -12.66 -22.17 -3.78
C ILE A 76 -14.18 -22.26 -3.62
N GLY A 77 -14.87 -22.21 -4.76
CA GLY A 77 -16.31 -22.39 -4.83
C GLY A 77 -16.64 -23.84 -4.54
N PHE A 78 -17.16 -24.12 -3.34
CA PHE A 78 -18.05 -25.25 -3.17
C PHE A 78 -19.41 -24.84 -3.73
N SER A 79 -19.58 -24.88 -5.05
CA SER A 79 -20.91 -24.92 -5.66
C SER A 79 -21.45 -26.34 -5.48
N GLY A 80 -21.87 -26.64 -4.25
CA GLY A 80 -22.70 -27.81 -3.98
C GLY A 80 -24.08 -27.59 -4.59
N THR A 81 -24.42 -28.47 -5.53
CA THR A 81 -25.76 -28.69 -6.11
C THR A 81 -26.84 -28.85 -5.06
#